data_AF-A0A412D4F0-F1
#
_entry.id   AF-A0A412D4F0-F1
#
_cell.length_a   1.000
_cell.length_b   1.000
_cell.length_c   1.000
_cell.angle_alpha   90.00
_cell.angle_beta   90.00
_cell.angle_gamma   90.00
#
_symmetry.space_group_name_H-M   'P 1'
#
loop_
_entity.id
_entity.type
_entity.pdbx_description
1 polymer ?
#
loop_
_entity_poly.entity_id
_entity_poly.type
_entity_poly.pdbx_seq_one_letter_code
_entity_poly.pdbx_strand_id
1 'polypeptide(L)'
;MTDGAIDRLKEMVNKPFLYQNEEVVILNYCDGTGDDGTEVEIYLNNGKVLVFSMFDLASKLNRFRPITNTVVVLANERLNKVSTVNPTILQDLRNLVLQQIKDVKEDPSKVSQAKQVFQGVNTVINLAKTELEYRKYLDTTDPQNK
;
A
#
# COMPACT_ATOMS: atom_id res chain seq x y z
N MET A 1 -20.50 22.13 -20.85
CA MET A 1 -20.07 22.04 -19.43
C MET A 1 -18.98 20.97 -19.26
N THR A 2 -18.03 20.90 -20.18
CA THR A 2 -16.94 19.90 -20.22
C THR A 2 -15.63 20.45 -19.63
N ASP A 3 -15.42 21.77 -19.70
CA ASP A 3 -14.20 22.44 -19.19
C ASP A 3 -13.95 22.18 -17.69
N GLY A 4 -15.01 22.16 -16.88
CA GLY A 4 -14.87 21.97 -15.43
C GLY A 4 -14.30 20.60 -15.02
N ALA A 5 -14.42 19.56 -15.86
CA ALA A 5 -13.84 18.25 -15.57
C ALA A 5 -12.33 18.22 -15.87
N ILE A 6 -11.90 18.91 -16.93
CA ILE A 6 -10.49 19.05 -17.30
C ILE A 6 -9.77 19.97 -16.30
N ASP A 7 -10.40 21.08 -15.90
CA ASP A 7 -9.87 21.96 -14.87
C ASP A 7 -9.62 21.21 -13.55
N ARG A 8 -10.57 20.37 -13.15
CA ARG A 8 -10.41 19.50 -11.99
C ARG A 8 -9.29 18.48 -12.18
N LEU A 9 -9.18 17.84 -13.34
CA LEU A 9 -8.10 16.89 -13.62
C LEU A 9 -6.73 17.58 -13.52
N LYS A 10 -6.61 18.80 -14.05
CA LYS A 10 -5.42 19.64 -13.95
C LYS A 10 -5.05 19.93 -12.49
N GLU A 11 -6.02 20.22 -11.64
CA GLU A 11 -5.78 20.39 -10.20
C GLU A 11 -5.38 19.10 -9.47
N MET A 12 -5.72 17.93 -10.02
CA MET A 12 -5.38 16.62 -9.45
C MET A 12 -3.98 16.14 -9.87
N VAL A 13 -3.36 16.71 -10.90
CA VAL A 13 -2.00 16.34 -11.32
C VAL A 13 -1.00 16.54 -10.17
N ASN A 14 -0.05 15.61 -10.01
CA ASN A 14 0.96 15.57 -8.96
C ASN A 14 0.44 15.48 -7.52
N LYS A 15 -0.83 15.10 -7.32
CA LYS A 15 -1.40 14.84 -5.98
C LYS A 15 -1.66 13.34 -5.78
N PRO A 16 -1.50 12.82 -4.54
CA PRO A 16 -1.77 11.41 -4.25
C PRO A 16 -3.26 11.14 -4.02
N PHE A 17 -3.74 10.06 -4.61
CA PHE A 17 -5.12 9.59 -4.48
C PHE A 17 -5.17 8.09 -4.27
N LEU A 18 -6.20 7.64 -3.55
CA LEU A 18 -6.59 6.26 -3.51
C LEU A 18 -7.57 5.99 -4.65
N TYR A 19 -7.20 5.11 -5.58
CA TYR A 19 -8.00 4.70 -6.72
C TYR A 19 -7.95 3.17 -6.85
N GLN A 20 -9.11 2.51 -6.86
CA GLN A 20 -9.21 1.03 -6.86
C GLN A 20 -8.35 0.34 -5.77
N ASN A 21 -8.33 0.92 -4.56
CA ASN A 21 -7.54 0.45 -3.41
C ASN A 21 -6.02 0.50 -3.61
N GLU A 22 -5.52 1.11 -4.69
CA GLU A 22 -4.10 1.43 -4.90
C GLU A 22 -3.87 2.93 -4.66
N GLU A 23 -2.76 3.27 -4.03
CA GLU A 23 -2.26 4.63 -4.00
C GLU A 23 -1.64 4.97 -5.37
N VAL A 24 -2.17 6.00 -6.01
CA VAL A 24 -1.75 6.45 -7.34
C VAL A 24 -1.52 7.96 -7.34
N VAL A 25 -0.58 8.38 -8.18
CA VAL A 25 -0.34 9.80 -8.49
C VAL A 25 -0.57 9.98 -9.98
N ILE A 26 -1.40 10.97 -10.33
CA ILE A 26 -1.59 11.37 -11.71
C ILE A 26 -0.36 12.18 -12.14
N LEU A 27 0.43 11.65 -13.07
CA LEU A 27 1.63 12.30 -13.57
C LEU A 27 1.31 13.34 -14.64
N ASN A 28 0.43 12.97 -15.57
CA ASN A 28 0.02 13.83 -16.67
C ASN A 28 -1.31 13.33 -17.26
N TYR A 29 -1.90 14.12 -18.16
CA TYR A 29 -3.05 13.71 -18.96
C TYR A 29 -2.96 14.25 -20.40
N CYS A 30 -3.67 13.63 -21.32
CA CYS A 30 -3.88 14.10 -22.68
C CYS A 30 -5.38 14.09 -22.98
N ASP A 31 -5.94 15.25 -23.32
CA ASP A 31 -7.33 15.39 -23.76
C ASP A 31 -7.45 15.42 -25.29
N GLY A 32 -8.59 14.97 -25.81
CA GLY A 32 -8.82 14.92 -27.25
C GLY A 32 -8.16 13.72 -27.94
N THR A 33 -7.98 12.62 -27.20
CA THR A 33 -7.43 11.36 -27.73
C THR A 33 -8.55 10.48 -28.31
N GLY A 34 -8.17 9.36 -28.93
CA GLY A 34 -9.10 8.45 -29.60
C GLY A 34 -9.47 8.89 -31.03
N ASP A 35 -10.07 8.00 -31.80
CA ASP A 35 -10.39 8.22 -33.22
C ASP A 35 -11.39 9.36 -33.46
N ASP A 36 -12.21 9.66 -32.46
CA ASP A 36 -13.22 10.73 -32.49
C ASP A 36 -12.85 11.95 -31.62
N GLY A 37 -11.69 11.93 -30.97
CA GLY A 37 -11.23 13.01 -30.09
C GLY A 37 -12.07 13.17 -28.81
N THR A 38 -12.84 12.16 -28.41
CA THR A 38 -13.71 12.23 -27.22
C THR A 38 -13.11 11.58 -25.98
N GLU A 39 -11.86 11.11 -26.05
CA GLU A 39 -11.20 10.42 -24.96
C GLU A 39 -10.18 11.31 -24.24
N VAL A 40 -9.91 10.94 -22.99
CA VAL A 40 -8.89 11.53 -22.15
C VAL A 40 -8.04 10.40 -21.58
N GLU A 41 -6.75 10.43 -21.88
CA GLU A 41 -5.74 9.55 -21.32
C GLU A 41 -5.14 10.15 -20.06
N ILE A 42 -5.06 9.37 -18.97
CA ILE A 42 -4.48 9.77 -17.69
C ILE A 42 -3.32 8.82 -17.37
N TYR A 43 -2.13 9.37 -17.21
CA TYR A 43 -0.90 8.62 -16.93
C TYR A 43 -0.64 8.56 -15.43
N LEU A 44 -0.50 7.36 -14.89
CA LEU A 44 -0.27 7.12 -13.47
C LEU A 44 1.19 6.75 -13.17
N ASN A 45 1.64 7.04 -11.95
CA ASN A 45 2.99 6.72 -11.46
C ASN A 45 3.32 5.23 -11.41
N ASN A 46 2.30 4.35 -11.39
CA ASN A 46 2.47 2.90 -11.46
C ASN A 46 2.62 2.37 -12.90
N GLY A 47 2.73 3.25 -13.90
CA GLY A 47 2.88 2.90 -15.30
C GLY A 47 1.56 2.52 -16.01
N LYS A 48 0.42 2.53 -15.31
CA LYS A 48 -0.90 2.32 -15.93
C LYS A 48 -1.37 3.61 -16.61
N VAL A 49 -2.10 3.45 -17.72
CA VAL A 49 -2.81 4.53 -18.41
C VAL A 49 -4.31 4.26 -18.28
N LEU A 50 -5.07 5.25 -17.81
CA LEU A 50 -6.52 5.18 -17.78
C LEU A 50 -7.08 5.97 -18.95
N VAL A 51 -7.99 5.36 -19.70
CA VAL A 51 -8.70 6.02 -20.80
C VAL A 51 -10.15 6.22 -20.37
N PHE A 52 -10.59 7.47 -20.36
CA PHE A 52 -11.97 7.83 -20.02
C PHE A 52 -12.60 8.64 -21.14
N SER A 53 -13.93 8.59 -21.23
CA SER A 53 -14.64 9.46 -22.15
C SER A 53 -14.80 10.85 -21.52
N MET A 54 -14.66 11.90 -22.33
CA MET A 54 -14.88 13.28 -21.90
C MET A 54 -16.29 13.49 -21.35
N PHE A 55 -17.27 12.68 -21.77
CA PHE A 55 -18.66 12.71 -21.29
C PHE A 55 -18.82 12.18 -19.86
N ASP A 56 -18.01 11.20 -19.44
CA ASP A 56 -18.12 10.58 -18.12
C ASP A 56 -16.96 10.93 -17.18
N LEU A 57 -15.96 11.67 -17.65
CA LEU A 57 -14.75 12.07 -16.93
C LEU A 57 -15.07 12.62 -15.53
N ALA A 58 -16.00 13.56 -15.41
CA ALA A 58 -16.37 14.16 -14.12
C ALA A 58 -16.80 13.10 -13.08
N SER A 59 -17.55 12.09 -13.52
CA SER A 59 -17.99 10.98 -12.67
C SER A 59 -16.84 10.03 -12.32
N LYS A 60 -15.92 9.77 -13.27
CA LYS A 60 -14.74 8.93 -13.05
C LYS A 60 -13.75 9.57 -12.09
N LEU A 61 -13.55 10.89 -12.18
CA LEU A 61 -12.68 11.63 -11.26
C LEU A 61 -13.17 11.58 -9.80
N ASN A 62 -14.47 11.40 -9.56
CA ASN A 62 -15.00 11.20 -8.20
C ASN A 62 -14.53 9.90 -7.54
N ARG A 63 -14.02 8.94 -8.31
CA ARG A 63 -13.48 7.67 -7.77
C ARG A 63 -12.10 7.84 -7.17
N PHE A 64 -11.39 8.93 -7.47
CA PHE A 64 -10.11 9.27 -6.87
C PHE A 64 -10.36 9.91 -5.52
N ARG A 65 -10.09 9.15 -4.45
CA ARG A 65 -10.26 9.64 -3.08
C ARG A 65 -8.95 10.31 -2.64
N PRO A 66 -8.95 11.61 -2.28
CA PRO A 66 -7.72 12.27 -1.86
C PRO A 66 -7.16 11.58 -0.62
N ILE A 67 -5.86 11.28 -0.65
CA ILE A 67 -5.18 10.74 0.53
C ILE A 67 -4.93 11.91 1.48
N THR A 68 -5.86 12.12 2.40
CA THR A 68 -5.62 12.93 3.59
C THR A 68 -4.92 12.05 4.63
N ASN A 69 -4.05 12.62 5.45
CA ASN A 69 -3.30 11.91 6.51
C ASN A 69 -4.19 10.99 7.37
N THR A 70 -5.48 11.30 7.48
CA THR A 70 -6.52 10.51 8.16
C THR A 70 -6.77 9.12 7.56
N VAL A 71 -6.67 8.93 6.24
CA VAL A 71 -6.90 7.63 5.57
C VAL A 71 -5.72 6.68 5.79
N VAL A 72 -4.49 7.22 5.80
CA VAL A 72 -3.29 6.45 6.16
C VAL A 72 -3.39 5.96 7.61
N VAL A 73 -3.86 6.81 8.53
CA VAL A 73 -4.09 6.42 9.92
C VAL A 73 -5.20 5.37 10.02
N LEU A 74 -6.34 5.51 9.34
CA LEU A 74 -7.43 4.52 9.40
C LEU A 74 -7.07 3.18 8.74
N ALA A 75 -6.32 3.19 7.64
CA ALA A 75 -5.81 1.98 7.01
C ALA A 75 -4.77 1.28 7.91
N ASN A 76 -3.85 2.06 8.51
CA ASN A 76 -2.90 1.54 9.50
C ASN A 76 -3.58 1.08 10.77
N GLU A 77 -4.62 1.76 11.27
CA GLU A 77 -5.39 1.37 12.44
C GLU A 77 -6.21 0.10 12.17
N ARG A 78 -6.77 -0.06 10.97
CA ARG A 78 -7.40 -1.31 10.54
C ARG A 78 -6.37 -2.43 10.43
N LEU A 79 -5.22 -2.19 9.79
CA LEU A 79 -4.10 -3.13 9.76
C LEU A 79 -3.64 -3.51 11.18
N ASN A 80 -3.54 -2.54 12.09
CA ASN A 80 -3.12 -2.73 13.48
C ASN A 80 -4.19 -3.43 14.33
N LYS A 81 -5.49 -3.26 14.04
CA LYS A 81 -6.59 -3.96 14.74
C LYS A 81 -6.73 -5.43 14.36
N VAL A 82 -6.28 -5.83 13.16
CA VAL A 82 -6.33 -7.23 12.70
C VAL A 82 -4.95 -7.90 12.73
N SER A 83 -3.87 -7.19 13.10
CA SER A 83 -2.57 -7.82 13.33
C SER A 83 -2.55 -8.48 14.71
N THR A 84 -2.52 -9.82 14.75
CA THR A 84 -2.19 -10.57 15.98
C THR A 84 -0.74 -10.30 16.42
N VAL A 85 0.09 -9.80 15.50
CA VAL A 85 1.44 -9.33 15.76
C VAL A 85 1.39 -7.83 16.08
N ASN A 86 1.38 -7.50 17.36
CA ASN A 86 1.50 -6.13 17.85
C ASN A 86 2.75 -5.45 17.20
N PRO A 87 2.65 -4.24 16.65
CA PRO A 87 3.80 -3.54 16.05
C PRO A 87 5.02 -3.39 16.97
N THR A 88 4.86 -3.50 18.30
CA THR A 88 6.00 -3.56 19.24
C THR A 88 6.78 -4.87 19.18
N ILE A 89 6.18 -5.99 18.73
CA ILE A 89 6.85 -7.30 18.68
C ILE A 89 8.08 -7.27 17.77
N LEU A 90 8.05 -6.55 16.65
CA LEU A 90 9.23 -6.42 15.79
C LEU A 90 10.36 -5.65 16.48
N GLN A 91 10.02 -4.65 17.30
CA GLN A 91 11.01 -3.93 18.11
C GLN A 91 11.55 -4.83 19.23
N ASP A 92 10.70 -5.62 19.88
CA ASP A 92 11.09 -6.56 20.92
C ASP A 92 11.98 -7.68 20.37
N LEU A 93 11.65 -8.24 19.19
CA LEU A 93 12.47 -9.23 18.49
C LEU A 93 13.83 -8.64 18.08
N ARG A 94 13.86 -7.39 17.58
CA ARG A 94 15.11 -6.69 17.27
C ARG A 94 15.97 -6.50 18.52
N ASN A 95 15.38 -6.03 19.61
CA ASN A 95 16.08 -5.81 20.88
C ASN A 95 16.61 -7.13 21.44
N LEU A 96 15.83 -8.21 21.36
CA LEU A 96 16.23 -9.55 21.76
C LEU A 96 17.42 -10.06 20.93
N VAL A 97 17.37 -9.90 19.60
CA VAL A 97 18.47 -10.26 18.70
C VAL A 97 19.74 -9.48 19.02
N LEU A 98 19.64 -8.16 19.21
CA LEU A 98 20.78 -7.31 19.55
C LEU A 98 21.39 -7.69 20.90
N GLN A 99 20.55 -8.02 21.89
CA GLN A 99 21.01 -8.51 23.19
C GLN A 99 21.76 -9.84 23.04
N GLN A 100 21.25 -10.79 22.25
CA GLN A 100 21.93 -12.07 22.01
C GLN A 100 23.28 -11.92 21.30
N ILE A 101 23.39 -10.99 20.34
CA ILE A 101 24.67 -10.69 19.68
C ILE A 101 25.67 -10.14 20.69
N LYS A 102 25.22 -9.24 21.57
CA LYS A 102 26.06 -8.66 22.63
C LYS A 102 26.51 -9.75 23.61
N ASP A 103 25.58 -10.59 24.06
CA ASP A 103 25.84 -11.69 24.99
C ASP A 103 26.87 -12.69 24.43
N VAL A 104 26.78 -13.03 23.13
CA VAL A 104 27.76 -13.90 22.45
C VAL A 104 29.11 -13.23 22.27
N LYS A 105 29.13 -11.91 22.03
CA LYS A 105 30.37 -11.15 21.91
C LYS A 105 31.13 -11.07 23.24
N GLU A 106 30.39 -10.95 24.34
CA GLU A 106 30.95 -10.91 25.69
C GLU A 106 31.31 -12.31 26.21
N ASP A 107 30.52 -13.34 25.85
CA ASP A 107 30.72 -14.72 26.26
C ASP A 107 30.41 -15.69 25.10
N PRO A 108 31.44 -16.24 24.44
CA PRO A 108 31.29 -17.20 23.33
C PRO A 108 30.54 -18.49 23.71
N SER A 109 30.40 -18.82 25.00
CA SER A 109 29.64 -20.01 25.42
C SER A 109 28.13 -19.87 25.19
N LYS A 110 27.62 -18.64 25.04
CA LYS A 110 26.20 -18.33 24.81
C LYS A 110 25.74 -18.52 23.36
N VAL A 111 26.63 -18.94 22.45
CA VAL A 111 26.30 -19.16 21.03
C VAL A 111 25.14 -20.14 20.82
N SER A 112 25.04 -21.19 21.65
CA SER A 112 23.96 -22.18 21.53
C SER A 112 22.59 -21.58 21.86
N GLN A 113 22.52 -20.76 22.92
CA GLN A 113 21.32 -20.03 23.32
C GLN A 113 20.91 -19.02 22.24
N ALA A 114 21.87 -18.25 21.72
CA ALA A 114 21.61 -17.30 20.64
C ALA A 114 21.03 -17.99 19.41
N LYS A 115 21.57 -19.15 18.99
CA LYS A 115 21.04 -19.92 17.85
C LYS A 115 19.58 -20.32 18.04
N GLN A 116 19.19 -20.77 19.23
CA GLN A 116 17.80 -21.11 19.54
C GLN A 116 16.89 -19.89 19.45
N VAL A 117 17.34 -18.74 19.98
CA VAL A 117 16.60 -17.48 19.90
C VAL A 117 16.41 -17.04 18.45
N PHE A 118 17.45 -17.10 17.62
CA PHE A 118 17.37 -16.78 16.18
C PHE A 118 16.42 -17.71 15.43
N GLN A 119 16.38 -19.00 15.76
CA GLN A 119 15.42 -19.93 15.18
C GLN A 119 13.98 -19.56 15.55
N GLY A 120 13.73 -19.21 16.82
CA GLY A 120 12.41 -18.73 17.26
C GLY A 120 11.97 -17.46 16.52
N VAL A 121 12.88 -16.50 16.37
CA VAL A 121 12.64 -15.25 15.61
C VAL A 121 12.26 -15.57 14.15
N ASN A 122 13.00 -16.48 13.50
CA ASN A 122 12.70 -16.89 12.13
C ASN A 122 11.32 -17.56 11.99
N THR A 123 10.91 -18.38 12.95
CA THR A 123 9.57 -18.98 12.96
C THR A 123 8.49 -17.90 13.04
N VAL A 124 8.65 -16.91 13.92
CA VAL A 124 7.68 -15.80 14.05
C VAL A 124 7.61 -14.98 12.76
N ILE A 125 8.75 -14.70 12.12
CA ILE A 125 8.79 -13.99 10.82
C ILE A 125 8.07 -14.79 9.73
N ASN A 126 8.27 -16.10 9.68
CA ASN A 126 7.62 -16.94 8.68
C ASN A 126 6.10 -17.02 8.90
N LEU A 127 5.64 -17.10 10.15
CA LEU A 127 4.22 -17.03 10.48
C LEU A 127 3.61 -15.69 10.02
N ALA A 128 4.29 -14.57 10.30
CA ALA A 128 3.84 -13.26 9.85
C ALA A 128 3.78 -13.16 8.31
N LYS A 129 4.75 -13.74 7.59
CA LYS A 129 4.72 -13.81 6.11
C LYS A 129 3.54 -14.63 5.61
N THR A 130 3.31 -15.82 6.17
CA THR A 130 2.18 -16.68 5.81
C THR A 130 0.85 -15.99 6.09
N GLU A 131 0.73 -15.27 7.20
CA GLU A 131 -0.47 -14.50 7.51
C GLU A 131 -0.70 -13.37 6.50
N LEU A 132 0.35 -12.66 6.08
CA LEU A 132 0.26 -11.65 5.01
C LEU A 132 -0.13 -12.24 3.65
N GLU A 133 0.42 -13.40 3.29
CA GLU A 133 0.07 -14.11 2.05
C GLU A 133 -1.39 -14.59 2.06
N TYR A 134 -1.84 -15.14 3.19
CA TYR A 134 -3.22 -15.55 3.37
C TYR A 134 -4.18 -14.35 3.26
N ARG A 135 -3.80 -13.18 3.79
CA ARG A 135 -4.58 -11.95 3.65
C ARG A 135 -4.67 -11.49 2.19
N LYS A 136 -3.55 -11.49 1.44
CA LYS A 136 -3.57 -11.17 0.00
C LYS A 136 -4.51 -12.11 -0.77
N TYR A 137 -4.51 -13.39 -0.42
CA TYR A 137 -5.42 -14.37 -1.01
C TYR A 137 -6.89 -14.05 -0.71
N LEU A 138 -7.23 -13.73 0.55
CA LEU A 138 -8.60 -13.32 0.93
C LEU A 138 -9.04 -12.06 0.19
N ASP A 139 -8.19 -11.03 0.11
CA ASP A 139 -8.52 -9.78 -0.60
C ASP A 139 -8.85 -10.01 -2.09
N THR A 140 -8.19 -10.99 -2.74
CA THR A 140 -8.45 -11.36 -4.13
C THR A 140 -9.68 -12.26 -4.33
N THR A 141 -10.17 -12.90 -3.27
CA THR A 141 -11.29 -13.84 -3.32
C THR A 141 -12.59 -13.28 -2.75
N ASP A 142 -12.55 -12.13 -2.06
CA ASP A 142 -13.73 -11.44 -1.56
C ASP A 142 -14.59 -10.89 -2.73
N PRO A 143 -15.84 -11.36 -2.91
CA PRO A 143 -16.73 -10.89 -3.96
C PRO A 143 -17.11 -9.40 -3.83
N GLN A 144 -16.86 -8.74 -2.69
CA GLN A 144 -17.04 -7.29 -2.52
C GLN A 144 -15.88 -6.45 -3.10
N ASN A 145 -14.74 -7.05 -3.44
CA ASN A 145 -13.57 -6.39 -4.02
C ASN A 145 -13.48 -6.49 -5.56
N LYS A 146 -14.52 -7.01 -6.23
CA LYS A 146 -14.66 -6.98 -7.70
C LYS A 146 -15.39 -5.73 -8.19
#